data_AF-A0A392U8Z5-F1
#
_entry.id   AF-A0A392U8Z5-F1
#
_cell.length_a   1.000
_cell.length_b   1.000
_cell.length_c   1.000
_cell.angle_alpha   90.00
_cell.angle_beta   90.00
_cell.angle_gamma   90.00
#
_symmetry.space_group_name_H-M   'P 1'
#
loop_
_entity.id
_entity.type
_entity.pdbx_description
1 polymer ?
#
loop_
_entity_poly.entity_id
_entity_poly.type
_entity_poly.pdbx_seq_one_letter_code
_entity_poly.pdbx_strand_id
1 'polypeptide(L)'
;DRSSKRNGSEVLSYGSVSTIGTRKEMEDAVSVEIGFAVKDSEKCDFFGVYDGHGGAQVAEACKERFHQVVAEEVERCGKDD
;
A
#
# COMPACT_ATOMS: atom_id res chain seq x y z
N ASP A 1 7.75 -8.42 8.78
CA ASP A 1 6.53 -9.23 8.67
C ASP A 1 6.55 -10.00 7.35
N ARG A 2 6.23 -11.30 7.37
CA ARG A 2 6.14 -12.11 6.15
C ARG A 2 4.70 -12.55 6.01
N SER A 3 4.05 -12.15 4.92
CA SER A 3 2.61 -12.35 4.74
C SER A 3 2.34 -13.00 3.38
N SER A 4 1.34 -13.85 3.36
CA SER A 4 0.90 -14.55 2.16
C SER A 4 -0.61 -14.43 2.10
N LYS A 5 -1.12 -13.78 1.04
CA LYS A 5 -2.55 -13.62 0.79
C LYS A 5 -2.90 -14.40 -0.49
N ARG A 6 -4.02 -15.12 -0.44
CA ARG A 6 -4.56 -15.87 -1.58
C ARG A 6 -5.64 -15.04 -2.27
N ASN A 7 -5.53 -14.81 -3.58
CA ASN A 7 -6.48 -14.02 -4.35
C ASN A 7 -7.05 -14.80 -5.56
N GLY A 8 -7.51 -16.04 -5.34
CA GLY A 8 -7.99 -16.94 -6.42
C GLY A 8 -7.06 -18.14 -6.58
N SER A 9 -6.65 -18.47 -7.82
CA SER A 9 -5.69 -19.55 -8.12
C SER A 9 -4.23 -19.16 -7.86
N GLU A 10 -3.93 -17.86 -7.71
CA GLU A 10 -2.58 -17.36 -7.51
C GLU A 10 -2.33 -17.00 -6.04
N VAL A 11 -1.12 -17.33 -5.59
CA VAL A 11 -0.66 -17.04 -4.22
C VAL A 11 0.40 -15.95 -4.33
N LEU A 12 0.08 -14.75 -3.86
CA LEU A 12 1.07 -13.68 -3.73
C LEU A 12 1.73 -13.77 -2.35
N SER A 13 3.00 -14.14 -2.35
CA SER A 13 3.85 -14.09 -1.16
C SER A 13 4.62 -12.78 -1.15
N TYR A 14 4.51 -12.01 -0.07
CA TYR A 14 5.27 -10.78 0.12
C TYR A 14 5.85 -10.70 1.53
N GLY A 15 6.78 -9.78 1.70
CA GLY A 15 7.32 -9.43 3.01
C GLY A 15 7.49 -7.93 3.09
N SER A 16 7.23 -7.38 4.27
CA SER A 16 7.52 -5.99 4.58
C SER A 16 8.36 -5.92 5.84
N VAL A 17 9.28 -4.98 5.91
CA VAL A 17 10.06 -4.71 7.11
C VAL A 17 10.30 -3.22 7.18
N SER A 18 10.05 -2.64 8.35
CA SER A 18 10.41 -1.26 8.65
C SER A 18 11.02 -1.25 10.05
N THR A 19 12.16 -0.59 10.19
CA THR A 19 12.95 -0.58 11.43
C THR A 19 13.39 0.85 11.73
N ILE A 20 13.28 1.25 12.99
CA ILE A 20 13.63 2.59 13.47
C ILE A 20 15.14 2.91 13.36
N GLY A 21 15.99 1.89 13.24
CA GLY A 21 17.44 2.04 13.23
C GLY A 21 17.94 2.73 14.50
N THR A 22 18.67 3.84 14.34
CA THR A 22 19.25 4.65 15.44
C THR A 22 18.39 5.85 15.83
N ARG A 23 17.22 6.04 15.19
CA ARG A 23 16.32 7.16 15.48
C ARG A 23 15.61 6.95 16.82
N LYS A 24 15.17 8.06 17.42
CA LYS A 24 14.40 8.02 18.68
C LYS A 24 12.92 7.72 18.44
N GLU A 25 12.40 8.12 17.29
CA GLU A 25 11.01 7.94 16.91
C GLU A 25 10.95 7.28 15.52
N MET A 26 9.97 6.40 15.33
CA MET A 26 9.69 5.73 14.06
C MET A 26 8.65 6.55 13.32
N GLU A 27 9.09 7.29 12.30
CA GLU A 27 8.22 8.15 11.49
C GLU A 27 7.79 7.48 10.18
N ASP A 28 8.43 6.35 9.83
CA ASP A 28 8.13 5.55 8.66
C ASP A 28 6.82 4.76 8.82
N ALA A 29 6.07 4.64 7.74
CA ALA A 29 4.87 3.81 7.64
C ALA A 29 4.91 2.94 6.38
N VAL A 30 4.31 1.75 6.45
CA VAL A 30 4.17 0.84 5.29
C VAL A 30 2.71 0.41 5.12
N SER A 31 2.26 0.32 3.87
CA SER A 31 0.91 -0.13 3.49
C SER A 31 1.03 -1.22 2.43
N VAL A 32 0.24 -2.28 2.56
CA VAL A 32 0.20 -3.38 1.59
C VAL A 32 -1.24 -3.82 1.38
N GLU A 33 -1.77 -3.52 0.19
CA GLU A 33 -3.11 -3.91 -0.23
C GLU A 33 -3.02 -4.90 -1.40
N ILE A 34 -3.42 -6.13 -1.15
CA ILE A 34 -3.42 -7.21 -2.15
C ILE A 34 -4.82 -7.30 -2.76
N GLY A 35 -4.93 -7.35 -4.08
CA GLY A 35 -6.20 -7.24 -4.80
C GLY A 35 -6.79 -5.84 -4.71
N PHE A 36 -5.91 -4.84 -4.75
CA PHE A 36 -6.18 -3.42 -4.56
C PHE A 36 -7.13 -2.82 -5.60
N ALA A 37 -6.96 -3.16 -6.87
CA ALA A 37 -7.85 -2.72 -7.95
C ALA A 37 -8.00 -3.81 -9.01
N VAL A 38 -9.14 -3.82 -9.71
CA VAL A 38 -9.36 -4.67 -10.89
C VAL A 38 -9.57 -3.74 -12.08
N LYS A 39 -8.58 -3.67 -12.98
CA LYS A 39 -8.69 -2.93 -14.24
C LYS A 39 -8.69 -3.95 -15.37
N ASP A 40 -9.74 -3.95 -16.19
CA ASP A 40 -9.83 -4.79 -17.40
C ASP A 40 -9.55 -6.30 -17.18
N SER A 41 -10.02 -6.85 -16.06
CA SER A 41 -9.79 -8.24 -15.60
C SER A 41 -8.39 -8.56 -15.05
N GLU A 42 -7.48 -7.59 -14.98
CA GLU A 42 -6.18 -7.71 -14.30
C GLU A 42 -6.29 -7.17 -12.87
N LYS A 43 -5.80 -7.94 -11.91
CA LYS A 43 -5.72 -7.54 -10.50
C LYS A 43 -4.43 -6.79 -10.28
N CYS A 44 -4.52 -5.59 -9.72
CA CYS A 44 -3.37 -4.82 -9.27
C CYS A 44 -3.22 -4.97 -7.76
N ASP A 45 -1.98 -5.08 -7.30
CA ASP A 45 -1.62 -5.00 -5.88
C ASP A 45 -0.95 -3.65 -5.61
N PHE A 46 -1.12 -3.13 -4.40
CA PHE A 46 -0.56 -1.86 -3.96
C PHE A 46 0.41 -2.07 -2.79
N PHE A 47 1.60 -1.49 -2.92
CA PHE A 47 2.62 -1.48 -1.88
C PHE A 47 3.09 -0.03 -1.71
N GLY A 48 2.92 0.53 -0.52
CA GLY A 48 3.30 1.89 -0.19
C GLY A 48 4.32 1.92 0.95
N VAL A 49 5.35 2.73 0.80
CA VAL A 49 6.33 3.06 1.86
C VAL A 49 6.33 4.58 2.00
N TYR A 50 6.13 5.06 3.22
CA TYR A 50 6.02 6.47 3.53
C TYR A 50 7.11 6.83 4.54
N ASP A 51 7.99 7.76 4.17
CA ASP A 51 9.05 8.30 5.03
C ASP A 51 8.52 9.59 5.67
N GLY A 52 8.26 9.55 6.98
CA GLY A 52 7.75 10.69 7.74
C GLY A 52 8.88 11.61 8.19
N HIS A 53 8.62 12.92 8.24
CA HIS A 53 9.54 13.90 8.81
C HIS A 53 8.81 14.95 9.63
N GLY A 54 9.26 15.17 10.87
CA GLY A 54 8.62 16.12 11.80
C GLY A 54 7.35 15.58 12.46
N GLY A 55 7.26 14.25 12.56
CA GLY A 55 6.16 13.49 13.13
C GLY A 55 5.65 12.37 12.21
N ALA A 56 5.27 11.24 12.80
CA ALA A 56 4.72 10.08 12.08
C ALA A 56 3.28 10.28 11.55
N GLN A 57 2.62 11.38 11.94
CA GLN A 57 1.18 11.60 11.73
C GLN A 57 0.79 11.58 10.25
N VAL A 58 1.59 12.21 9.39
CA VAL A 58 1.31 12.26 7.95
C VAL A 58 1.59 10.91 7.30
N ALA A 59 2.70 10.24 7.66
CA ALA A 59 3.03 8.92 7.13
C ALA A 59 1.96 7.87 7.48
N GLU A 60 1.46 7.87 8.72
CA GLU A 60 0.36 7.00 9.13
C GLU A 60 -0.96 7.36 8.41
N ALA A 61 -1.30 8.65 8.27
CA ALA A 61 -2.47 9.06 7.50
C ALA A 61 -2.39 8.64 6.01
N CYS A 62 -1.20 8.72 5.41
CA CYS A 62 -0.96 8.24 4.06
C CYS A 62 -1.15 6.72 3.97
N LYS A 63 -0.62 5.95 4.92
CA LYS A 63 -0.84 4.50 5.00
C LYS A 63 -2.32 4.12 5.07
N GLU A 64 -3.14 4.89 5.78
CA GLU A 64 -4.58 4.63 5.94
C GLU A 64 -5.43 5.00 4.72
N ARG A 65 -5.09 6.08 4.01
CA ARG A 65 -6.01 6.65 2.99
C ARG A 65 -5.45 6.71 1.57
N PHE A 66 -4.13 6.75 1.40
CA PHE A 66 -3.53 7.01 0.09
C PHE A 66 -3.86 5.92 -0.93
N HIS A 67 -3.86 4.66 -0.51
CA HIS A 67 -4.26 3.55 -1.35
C HIS A 67 -5.69 3.77 -1.89
N GLN A 68 -6.66 4.16 -1.07
CA GLN A 68 -8.04 4.39 -1.52
C GLN A 68 -8.12 5.44 -2.64
N VAL A 69 -7.41 6.56 -2.47
CA VAL A 69 -7.37 7.63 -3.48
C VAL A 69 -6.77 7.13 -4.79
N VAL A 70 -5.70 6.33 -4.73
CA VAL A 70 -5.09 5.73 -5.92
C VAL A 70 -6.08 4.76 -6.61
N ALA A 71 -6.89 4.01 -5.84
CA ALA A 71 -7.87 3.09 -6.42
C ALA A 71 -8.96 3.86 -7.18
N GLU A 72 -9.48 4.94 -6.57
CA GLU A 72 -10.47 5.82 -7.20
C GLU A 72 -9.95 6.41 -8.52
N GLU A 73 -8.68 6.83 -8.56
CA GLU A 73 -8.05 7.36 -9.78
C GLU A 73 -7.84 6.31 -10.86
N VAL A 74 -7.46 5.08 -10.49
CA VAL A 74 -7.32 3.94 -11.41
C VAL A 74 -8.67 3.59 -12.03
N GLU A 75 -9.76 3.59 -11.25
CA GLU A 75 -11.12 3.36 -11.74
C GLU A 75 -11.63 4.49 -12.63
N ARG A 76 -11.25 5.74 -12.36
CA ARG A 76 -11.63 6.91 -13.17
C ARG A 76 -10.95 6.89 -14.54
N CYS A 77 -9.65 6.55 -14.58
CA CYS A 77 -8.86 6.44 -15.82
C CYS A 77 -9.32 5.29 -16.74
N GLY A 78 -10.20 4.40 -16.28
CA GLY A 78 -10.81 3.34 -17.09
C GLY A 78 -12.18 3.69 -17.68
N LYS A 79 -12.66 4.93 -17.54
CA LYS A 79 -14.02 5.35 -17.97
C LYS A 79 -14.03 6.38 -19.11
N ASP A 80 -12.88 6.63 -19.75
CA ASP A 80 -12.77 7.55 -20.89
C ASP A 80 -12.90 6.83 -22.26
N ASP A 81 -13.91 5.95 -22.39
CA ASP A 81 -14.37 5.38 -23.67
C ASP A 81 -15.81 5.84 -23.99
#